data_AF-A0A3A9VHX8-F1
#
_entry.id   AF-A0A3A9VHX8-F1
#
_cell.length_a   1.000
_cell.length_b   1.000
_cell.length_c   1.000
_cell.angle_alpha   90.00
_cell.angle_beta   90.00
_cell.angle_gamma   90.00
#
_symmetry.space_group_name_H-M   'P 1'
#
loop_
_entity.id
_entity.type
_entity.pdbx_description
1 polymer ?
#
loop_
_entity_poly.entity_id
_entity_poly.type
_entity_poly.pdbx_seq_one_letter_code
_entity_poly.pdbx_strand_id
1 'polypeptide(L)'
;MVAQDIPKYDYLEVIVIQKANNSGRVKRIKVEEQQSLEGKSITVKQLEDIENTSDLLNFMNTANWEFVDRQSIVSEENDPVWMSYIFKKAK
;
A
#
# COMPACT_ATOMS: atom_id res chain seq x y z
N MET A 1 27.55 -17.85 -20.27
CA MET A 1 27.28 -17.03 -19.08
C MET A 1 25.79 -16.98 -18.91
N VAL A 2 25.24 -17.73 -17.95
CA VAL A 2 23.82 -17.60 -17.59
C VAL A 2 23.78 -16.40 -16.66
N ALA A 3 23.27 -15.26 -17.16
CA ALA A 3 22.93 -14.16 -16.28
C ALA A 3 21.98 -14.73 -15.21
N GLN A 4 22.32 -14.58 -13.94
CA GLN A 4 21.35 -14.80 -12.87
C GLN A 4 20.15 -13.92 -13.22
N ASP A 5 19.05 -14.54 -13.61
CA ASP A 5 17.77 -13.88 -13.70
C ASP A 5 17.39 -13.56 -12.25
N ILE A 6 17.90 -12.42 -11.76
CA ILE A 6 17.55 -11.92 -10.43
C ILE A 6 16.04 -11.77 -10.51
N PRO A 7 15.25 -12.55 -9.76
CA PRO A 7 13.81 -12.39 -9.80
C PRO A 7 13.53 -10.93 -9.44
N LYS A 8 13.13 -10.13 -10.43
CA LYS A 8 12.67 -8.76 -10.22
C LYS A 8 11.39 -8.90 -9.42
N TYR A 9 11.52 -8.86 -8.10
CA TYR A 9 10.38 -8.86 -7.22
C TYR A 9 9.61 -7.57 -7.51
N ASP A 10 8.35 -7.73 -7.90
CA ASP A 10 7.43 -6.63 -7.99
C ASP A 10 7.02 -6.23 -6.58
N TYR A 11 7.52 -5.09 -6.12
CA TYR A 11 7.09 -4.46 -4.88
C TYR A 11 6.07 -3.36 -5.19
N LEU A 12 5.13 -3.17 -4.27
CA LEU A 12 4.20 -2.07 -4.26
C LEU A 12 4.19 -1.44 -2.87
N GLU A 13 4.34 -0.12 -2.80
CA GLU A 13 4.20 0.64 -1.57
C GLU A 13 2.87 1.42 -1.59
N VAL A 14 2.08 1.25 -0.54
CA VAL A 14 0.81 1.95 -0.35
C VAL A 14 0.89 2.83 0.88
N ILE A 15 0.78 4.14 0.69
CA ILE A 15 0.86 5.11 1.78
C ILE A 15 -0.56 5.44 2.25
N VAL A 16 -0.84 5.13 3.50
CA VAL A 16 -2.12 5.41 4.15
C VAL A 16 -1.93 6.56 5.13
N ILE A 17 -2.69 7.63 4.93
CA ILE A 17 -2.72 8.80 5.81
C ILE A 17 -3.99 8.73 6.65
N GLN A 18 -3.84 8.75 7.97
CA GLN A 18 -4.96 8.76 8.91
C GLN A 18 -4.88 10.00 9.79
N LYS A 19 -5.83 10.93 9.65
CA LYS A 19 -5.90 12.09 10.54
C LYS A 19 -6.51 11.67 11.89
N ALA A 20 -5.80 11.94 12.97
CA ALA A 20 -6.33 11.89 14.33
C ALA A 20 -7.15 13.17 14.57
N ASN A 21 -8.44 13.14 14.22
CA ASN A 21 -9.38 14.16 14.67
C ASN A 21 -10.35 13.54 15.68
N ASN A 22 -10.65 14.28 16.76
CA ASN A 22 -11.52 13.91 17.90
C ASN A 22 -12.97 13.50 17.53
N SER A 23 -13.29 13.32 16.25
CA SER A 23 -14.58 12.80 15.75
C SER A 23 -14.43 11.65 14.74
N GLY A 24 -13.22 11.13 14.53
CA GLY A 24 -12.98 9.88 13.81
C GLY A 24 -13.06 9.98 12.28
N ARG A 25 -11.89 9.80 11.67
CA ARG A 25 -11.67 9.27 10.31
C ARG A 25 -11.82 10.27 9.16
N VAL A 26 -10.72 10.97 8.87
CA VAL A 26 -10.29 11.11 7.47
C VAL A 26 -9.15 10.13 7.24
N LYS A 27 -9.46 9.01 6.60
CA LYS A 27 -8.47 8.05 6.08
C LYS A 27 -8.31 8.34 4.59
N ARG A 28 -7.11 8.67 4.14
CA ARG A 28 -6.79 8.85 2.72
C ARG A 28 -5.72 7.85 2.34
N ILE A 29 -6.03 6.96 1.41
CA ILE A 29 -5.01 6.08 0.82
C ILE A 29 -4.44 6.84 -0.37
N LYS A 30 -3.11 6.92 -0.44
CA LYS A 30 -2.39 7.46 -1.58
C LYS A 30 -1.41 6.38 -2.03
N VAL A 31 -1.47 6.07 -3.32
CA VAL A 31 -0.57 5.13 -3.95
C VAL A 31 0.20 5.92 -4.97
N GLU A 32 1.52 5.95 -4.86
CA GLU A 32 2.33 6.55 -5.90
C GLU A 32 2.27 5.66 -7.15
N GLU A 33 2.21 6.28 -8.33
CA GLU A 33 2.30 5.54 -9.58
C GLU A 33 3.68 4.89 -9.67
N GLN A 34 3.71 3.57 -9.49
CA GLN A 34 4.92 2.78 -9.65
C GLN A 34 4.89 2.10 -11.01
N GLN A 35 6.03 2.03 -11.71
CA GLN A 35 6.19 1.27 -12.95
C GLN A 35 5.78 -0.20 -12.78
N SER A 36 5.81 -0.72 -11.54
CA SER A 36 5.32 -2.05 -11.18
C SER A 36 3.81 -2.21 -11.28
N LEU A 37 3.03 -1.14 -11.47
CA LEU A 37 1.57 -1.17 -11.73
C LEU A 37 1.22 -1.04 -13.21
N GLU A 38 2.16 -0.65 -14.08
CA GLU A 38 1.91 -0.54 -15.53
C GLU A 38 1.56 -1.91 -16.12
N GLY A 39 0.39 -2.01 -16.74
CA GLY A 39 -0.13 -3.26 -17.33
C GLY A 39 -0.69 -4.28 -16.32
N LYS A 40 -0.87 -3.92 -15.04
CA LYS A 40 -1.49 -4.79 -14.02
C LYS A 40 -2.94 -4.41 -13.76
N SER A 41 -3.72 -5.38 -13.26
CA SER A 41 -5.16 -5.22 -13.00
C SER A 41 -5.50 -4.28 -11.84
N ILE A 42 -4.52 -3.91 -11.01
CA ILE A 42 -4.72 -2.98 -9.89
C ILE A 42 -4.46 -1.56 -10.36
N THR A 43 -5.46 -0.70 -10.24
CA THR A 43 -5.33 0.73 -10.52
C THR A 43 -5.23 1.54 -9.23
N VAL A 44 -4.53 2.68 -9.28
CA VAL A 44 -4.45 3.63 -8.14
C VAL A 44 -5.84 4.01 -7.65
N LYS A 45 -6.79 4.28 -8.56
CA LYS A 45 -8.18 4.63 -8.21
C LYS A 45 -8.87 3.57 -7.35
N GLN A 46 -8.72 2.30 -7.68
CA GLN A 46 -9.31 1.21 -6.88
C GLN A 46 -8.72 1.14 -5.47
N LEU A 47 -7.44 1.48 -5.30
CA LEU A 47 -6.80 1.53 -3.99
C LEU A 47 -7.20 2.78 -3.19
N GLU A 48 -7.40 3.91 -3.87
CA GLU A 48 -7.86 5.17 -3.27
C GLU A 48 -9.32 5.12 -2.80
N ASP A 49 -10.17 4.32 -3.46
CA ASP A 49 -11.57 4.10 -3.07
C ASP A 49 -11.73 3.27 -1.77
N ILE A 50 -10.65 2.67 -1.25
CA ILE A 50 -10.71 1.81 -0.06
C ILE A 50 -10.72 2.65 1.22
N GLU A 51 -11.78 2.50 2.02
CA GLU A 51 -12.02 3.34 3.19
C GLU A 51 -11.36 2.84 4.50
N ASN A 52 -10.96 1.57 4.58
CA ASN A 52 -10.36 1.00 5.80
C ASN A 52 -9.19 0.05 5.50
N THR A 53 -8.38 -0.25 6.53
CA THR A 53 -7.08 -0.93 6.32
C THR A 53 -7.27 -2.42 6.09
N SER A 54 -8.28 -3.01 6.74
CA SER A 54 -8.63 -4.42 6.55
C SER A 54 -9.02 -4.70 5.11
N ASP A 55 -9.83 -3.82 4.50
CA ASP A 55 -10.23 -3.93 3.10
C ASP A 55 -9.05 -3.78 2.15
N LEU A 56 -8.09 -2.90 2.47
CA LEU A 56 -6.84 -2.77 1.70
C LEU A 56 -6.05 -4.08 1.71
N LEU A 57 -5.83 -4.66 2.90
CA LEU A 57 -5.09 -5.92 3.04
C LEU A 57 -5.81 -7.07 2.32
N ASN A 58 -7.13 -7.16 2.44
CA ASN A 58 -7.94 -8.16 1.75
C ASN A 58 -7.87 -8.00 0.23
N PHE A 59 -8.06 -6.78 -0.27
CA PHE A 59 -7.97 -6.48 -1.70
C PHE A 59 -6.61 -6.88 -2.29
N MET A 60 -5.52 -6.52 -1.60
CA MET A 60 -4.16 -6.87 -2.02
C MET A 60 -3.95 -8.38 -2.02
N ASN A 61 -4.42 -9.09 -0.99
CA ASN A 61 -4.32 -10.54 -0.91
C ASN A 61 -5.10 -11.24 -2.05
N THR A 62 -6.33 -10.81 -2.33
CA THR A 62 -7.13 -11.31 -3.47
C THR A 62 -6.45 -11.06 -4.82
N ALA A 63 -5.68 -9.98 -4.92
CA ALA A 63 -4.93 -9.64 -6.13
C ALA A 63 -3.54 -10.31 -6.19
N ASN A 64 -3.26 -11.32 -5.35
CA ASN A 64 -1.97 -12.03 -5.24
C ASN A 64 -0.80 -11.13 -4.86
N TRP A 65 -1.03 -10.16 -3.97
CA TRP A 65 0.01 -9.37 -3.34
C TRP A 65 0.09 -9.71 -1.85
N GLU A 66 1.26 -10.21 -1.45
CA GLU A 66 1.58 -10.57 -0.08
C GLU A 66 2.00 -9.32 0.70
N PHE A 67 1.44 -9.15 1.89
CA PHE A 67 1.91 -8.14 2.84
C PHE A 67 3.30 -8.53 3.37
N VAL A 68 4.27 -7.62 3.24
CA VAL A 68 5.66 -7.86 3.66
C VAL A 68 5.97 -7.12 4.95
N ASP A 69 5.67 -5.83 4.99
CA ASP A 69 6.04 -4.97 6.11
C ASP A 69 5.16 -3.72 6.19
N ARG A 70 5.14 -3.08 7.36
CA ARG A 70 4.49 -1.80 7.61
C ARG A 70 5.39 -0.86 8.40
N GLN A 71 5.64 0.31 7.84
CA GLN A 71 6.31 1.41 8.52
C GLN A 71 5.29 2.48 8.93
N SER A 72 5.46 3.10 10.09
CA SER A 72 4.56 4.17 10.56
C SER A 72 5.32 5.37 11.10
N ILE A 73 4.92 6.56 10.67
CA ILE A 73 5.40 7.84 11.18
C ILE A 73 4.23 8.52 11.88
N VAL A 74 4.32 8.65 13.20
CA VAL A 74 3.38 9.39 14.04
C VAL A 74 4.13 10.63 14.52
N SER A 75 3.63 11.80 14.15
CA SER A 75 4.09 13.06 14.73
C SER A 75 3.08 13.42 15.83
N GLU A 76 3.47 13.31 17.10
CA GLU A 76 2.68 13.78 18.26
C GLU A 76 1.19 13.30 18.37
N GLU A 77 0.48 13.72 19.43
CA GLU A 77 -0.84 13.18 19.80
C GLU A 77 -1.99 13.61 18.87
N ASN A 78 -1.77 14.61 18.01
CA ASN A 78 -2.81 15.22 17.16
C ASN A 78 -2.44 15.32 15.67
N ASP A 79 -1.25 14.90 15.24
CA ASP A 79 -0.90 14.97 13.83
C ASP A 79 -1.42 13.74 13.05
N PRO A 80 -1.53 13.85 11.71
CA PRO A 80 -1.74 12.69 10.87
C PRO A 80 -0.71 11.58 11.13
N VAL A 81 -1.22 10.35 11.19
CA VAL A 81 -0.42 9.14 11.14
C VAL A 81 -0.22 8.74 9.69
N TRP A 82 1.04 8.63 9.27
CA TRP A 82 1.40 8.05 7.98
C TRP A 82 1.78 6.58 8.18
N MET A 83 1.17 5.68 7.43
CA MET A 83 1.50 4.26 7.40
C MET A 83 1.88 3.86 5.99
N SER A 84 3.11 3.41 5.78
CA SER A 84 3.53 2.76 4.55
C SER A 84 3.32 1.26 4.66
N TYR A 85 2.57 0.68 3.73
CA TYR A 85 2.37 -0.76 3.59
C TYR A 85 3.15 -1.25 2.38
N ILE A 86 4.07 -2.19 2.61
CA ILE A 86 4.89 -2.78 1.58
C ILE A 86 4.29 -4.13 1.20
N PHE A 87 3.96 -4.29 -0.07
CA PHE A 87 3.48 -5.52 -0.65
C PHE A 87 4.45 -6.07 -1.67
N LYS A 88 4.44 -7.38 -1.83
CA LYS A 88 5.22 -8.11 -2.82
C LYS A 88 4.29 -9.01 -3.62
N LYS A 89 4.42 -9.00 -4.95
CA LYS A 89 3.62 -9.89 -5.79
C LYS A 89 4.00 -11.36 -5.51
N ALA A 90 3.01 -12.16 -5.15
CA ALA A 90 3.15 -13.61 -5.10
C ALA A 90 3.42 -14.13 -6.52
N LYS A 91 4.38 -15.03 -6.65
CA LYS A 91 4.80 -15.62 -7.94
C LYS A 91 3.65 -16.37 -8.62
#